data_AF-A0A9D2P1K5-F1
#
_entry.id   AF-A0A9D2P1K5-F1
#
_cell.length_a   1.000
_cell.length_b   1.000
_cell.length_c   1.000
_cell.angle_alpha   90.00
_cell.angle_beta   90.00
_cell.angle_gamma   90.00
#
_symmetry.space_group_name_H-M   'P 1'
#
loop_
_entity.id
_entity.type
_entity.pdbx_description
1 polymer ?
#
loop_
_entity_poly.entity_id
_entity_poly.type
_entity_poly.pdbx_seq_one_letter_code
_entity_poly.pdbx_strand_id
1 'polypeptide(L)' 'PPEGGDSVEQDSLLTALRRLRVETGSLPCLGCGYDYHCSTKGCAILREAEQRIIRQAALIRRLQIERKQAREENPK' A
#
# COMPACT_ATOMS: atom_id res chain seq x y z
N PRO A 1 -10.86 -14.13 19.67
CA PRO A 1 -11.19 -13.75 18.28
C PRO A 1 -11.26 -12.22 18.14
N PRO A 2 -10.43 -11.59 17.30
CA PRO A 2 -10.49 -10.14 17.14
C PRO A 2 -11.71 -9.77 16.29
N GLU A 3 -12.71 -9.20 16.96
CA GLU A 3 -13.79 -8.41 16.37
C GLU A 3 -13.39 -6.94 16.50
N GLY A 4 -13.26 -6.19 15.40
CA GLY A 4 -12.91 -4.76 15.46
C GLY A 4 -12.39 -4.20 14.14
N GLY A 5 -13.11 -3.23 13.58
CA GLY A 5 -12.79 -2.52 12.34
C GLY A 5 -11.62 -1.53 12.49
N ASP A 6 -10.43 -2.05 12.76
CA ASP A 6 -9.22 -1.24 12.85
C ASP A 6 -8.73 -0.91 11.43
N SER A 7 -8.99 0.33 10.99
CA SER A 7 -8.41 0.86 9.75
C SER A 7 -6.89 0.86 9.89
N VAL A 8 -6.23 -0.11 9.25
CA VAL A 8 -4.77 -0.23 9.25
C VAL A 8 -4.18 1.09 8.74
N GLU A 9 -3.39 1.76 9.57
CA GLU A 9 -2.70 3.00 9.20
C GLU A 9 -1.82 2.74 7.98
N GLN A 10 -1.77 3.67 7.01
CA GLN A 10 -1.15 3.43 5.71
C GLN A 10 0.29 2.89 5.79
N ASP A 11 1.10 3.42 6.71
CA ASP A 11 2.47 2.97 6.91
C ASP A 11 2.54 1.55 7.53
N SER A 12 1.60 1.23 8.42
CA SER A 12 1.45 -0.12 8.96
C SER A 12 1.00 -1.11 7.88
N LEU A 13 0.14 -0.69 6.95
CA LEU A 13 -0.29 -1.49 5.80
C LEU A 13 0.86 -1.73 4.83
N LEU A 14 1.64 -0.70 4.48
CA LEU A 14 2.82 -0.84 3.64
C LEU A 14 3.87 -1.76 4.29
N THR A 15 4.06 -1.64 5.60
CA THR A 15 4.95 -2.52 6.37
C THR A 15 4.48 -3.96 6.35
N ALA A 16 3.17 -4.20 6.53
CA ALA A 16 2.58 -5.53 6.44
C ALA A 16 2.75 -6.14 5.04
N LEU A 17 2.51 -5.37 3.98
CA LEU A 17 2.69 -5.82 2.60
C LEU A 17 4.15 -6.19 2.28
N ARG A 18 5.12 -5.41 2.78
CA ARG A 18 6.55 -5.73 2.63
C ARG A 18 6.94 -7.02 3.32
N ARG A 19 6.41 -7.27 4.53
CA ARG A 19 6.65 -8.52 5.28
C ARG A 19 6.04 -9.72 4.57
N LEU A 20 4.83 -9.58 4.03
CA LEU A 20 4.20 -10.65 3.23
C LEU A 20 4.95 -10.94 1.92
N ARG A 21 5.77 -10.00 1.43
CA ARG A 21 6.56 -10.16 0.20
C ARG A 21 7.79 -11.05 0.39
N VAL A 22 8.36 -11.10 1.58
CA VAL A 22 9.63 -11.79 1.88
C VAL A 22 9.35 -12.84 2.94
N GLU A 23 9.46 -14.12 2.56
CA GLU A 23 9.57 -15.27 3.46
C GLU A 23 8.60 -15.28 4.64
N THR A 24 7.43 -15.88 4.43
CA THR A 24 6.99 -16.84 5.45
C THR A 24 7.38 -18.21 4.93
N GLY A 25 8.25 -18.90 5.65
CA GLY A 25 8.61 -20.30 5.44
C GLY A 25 7.44 -21.28 5.59
N SER A 26 6.20 -20.84 5.34
CA SER A 26 5.00 -21.67 5.28
C SER A 26 4.06 -21.35 4.11
N LEU A 27 4.15 -20.18 3.46
CA LEU A 27 3.43 -19.92 2.20
C LEU A 27 4.35 -19.29 1.15
N PRO A 28 4.94 -20.10 0.25
CA PRO A 28 5.41 -19.55 -1.01
C PRO A 28 4.20 -18.92 -1.70
N CYS A 29 4.39 -17.72 -2.28
CA CYS A 29 3.51 -17.29 -3.36
C CYS A 29 3.41 -18.48 -4.33
N LEU A 30 2.24 -19.11 -4.46
CA LEU A 30 2.01 -20.34 -5.26
C LEU A 30 2.16 -20.11 -6.77
N GLY A 31 2.87 -19.05 -7.16
CA GLY A 31 2.72 -18.39 -8.44
C GLY A 31 1.45 -17.55 -8.41
N CYS A 32 1.58 -16.23 -8.29
CA CYS A 32 0.42 -15.34 -8.41
C CYS A 32 -0.16 -15.30 -9.84
N GLY A 33 0.47 -15.97 -10.81
CA GLY A 33 0.07 -15.99 -12.22
C GLY A 33 0.45 -14.73 -13.02
N TYR A 34 0.85 -13.64 -12.35
CA TYR A 34 1.23 -12.37 -12.99
C TYR A 34 2.73 -12.24 -13.30
N ASP A 35 3.58 -12.98 -12.62
CA ASP A 35 5.03 -13.00 -12.83
C ASP A 35 5.58 -14.37 -12.47
N TYR A 36 6.40 -14.92 -13.35
CA TYR A 36 7.08 -16.21 -13.17
C TYR A 36 8.19 -16.14 -12.11
N HIS A 37 8.64 -14.95 -11.73
CA HIS A 37 9.77 -14.74 -10.81
C HIS A 37 9.33 -14.38 -9.38
N CYS A 38 8.19 -14.91 -8.94
CA CYS A 38 7.69 -14.65 -7.59
C CYS A 38 8.65 -15.13 -6.48
N SER A 39 9.46 -16.16 -6.76
CA SER A 39 10.44 -16.71 -5.83
C SER A 39 11.64 -15.77 -5.57
N THR A 40 12.03 -14.93 -6.54
CA THR A 40 13.20 -14.05 -6.41
C THR A 40 12.82 -12.60 -6.15
N LYS A 41 11.68 -12.13 -6.66
CA LYS A 41 11.21 -10.75 -6.52
C LYS A 41 10.12 -10.58 -5.45
N GLY A 42 9.64 -11.68 -4.86
CA GLY A 42 8.43 -11.74 -4.05
C GLY A 42 7.14 -11.75 -4.89
N CYS A 43 5.96 -11.74 -4.25
CA CYS A 43 4.68 -11.75 -4.98
C CYS A 43 4.45 -10.46 -5.79
N ALA A 44 4.15 -10.57 -7.08
CA ALA A 44 3.92 -9.42 -7.96
C ALA A 44 2.67 -8.61 -7.56
N ILE A 45 1.62 -9.27 -7.09
CA ILE A 45 0.40 -8.62 -6.59
C ILE A 45 0.72 -7.74 -5.38
N LEU A 46 1.48 -8.26 -4.41
CA LEU A 46 1.85 -7.51 -3.21
C LEU A 46 2.73 -6.30 -3.54
N ARG A 47 3.67 -6.45 -4.49
CA ARG A 47 4.46 -5.30 -5.00
C ARG A 47 3.57 -4.25 -5.64
N GLU A 48 2.65 -4.64 -6.50
CA GLU A 48 1.77 -3.69 -7.18
C GLU A 48 0.81 -3.01 -6.20
N ALA A 49 0.29 -3.74 -5.21
CA ALA A 49 -0.52 -3.17 -4.14
C ALA A 49 0.26 -2.10 -3.34
N GLU A 50 1.49 -2.43 -2.92
CA GLU A 50 2.39 -1.49 -2.24
C GLU A 50 2.60 -0.22 -3.07
N GLN A 51 2.93 -0.39 -4.36
CA GLN A 51 3.17 0.74 -5.28
C GLN A 51 1.91 1.60 -5.49
N ARG A 52 0.73 0.98 -5.61
CA ARG A 52 -0.54 1.71 -5.74
C ARG A 52 -0.83 2.56 -4.51
N ILE A 53 -0.64 2.01 -3.31
CA ILE A 53 -0.84 2.75 -2.06
C ILE A 53 0.10 3.95 -1.99
N ILE A 54 1.39 3.77 -2.31
CA ILE A 54 2.37 4.87 -2.35
C ILE A 54 1.94 5.96 -3.34
N ARG A 55 1.53 5.58 -4.56
CA ARG A 55 1.06 6.53 -5.58
C ARG A 55 -0.18 7.29 -5.11
N GLN A 56 -1.16 6.59 -4.55
CA GLN A 56 -2.38 7.22 -4.04
C GLN A 56 -2.08 8.17 -2.89
N ALA A 57 -1.19 7.80 -1.97
CA ALA A 57 -0.78 8.66 -0.87
C ALA A 57 -0.17 9.98 -1.37
N ALA A 58 0.70 9.91 -2.39
CA ALA A 58 1.29 11.09 -3.01
C ALA A 58 0.22 12.00 -3.65
N LEU A 59 -0.75 11.41 -4.37
CA LEU A 59 -1.86 12.14 -4.98
C LEU A 59 -2.76 12.79 -3.92
N ILE A 60 -3.15 12.05 -2.87
CA ILE A 60 -3.98 12.56 -1.77
C ILE A 60 -3.27 13.73 -1.09
N ARG A 61 -1.97 13.60 -0.79
CA ARG A 61 -1.19 14.68 -0.18
C ARG A 61 -1.16 15.93 -1.05
N ARG A 62 -0.97 15.76 -2.36
CA ARG A 62 -1.01 16.88 -3.32
C ARG A 62 -2.37 17.57 -3.32
N LEU A 63 -3.46 16.80 -3.43
CA LEU A 63 -4.82 17.34 -3.42
C LEU A 63 -5.13 18.06 -2.10
N GLN A 64 -4.62 17.57 -0.98
CA GLN A 64 -4.78 18.23 0.32
C GLN A 64 -4.07 19.59 0.38
N ILE A 65 -2.89 19.71 -0.22
CA ILE A 65 -2.15 20.98 -0.33
C ILE A 65 -2.93 21.96 -1.21
N GLU A 66 -3.34 21.53 -2.41
CA GLU A 66 -4.11 22.35 -3.34
C GLU A 66 -5.41 22.83 -2.69
N ARG A 67 -6.11 21.94 -1.97
CA ARG A 67 -7.32 22.31 -1.21
C ARG A 67 -7.05 23.30 -0.09
N LYS A 68 -5.90 23.20 0.59
CA LYS A 68 -5.51 24.14 1.66
C LYS A 68 -5.22 25.52 1.07
N GLN A 69 -4.45 25.57 -0.03
CA GLN A 69 -4.14 26.81 -0.74
C GLN A 69 -5.42 27.50 -1.24
N ALA A 70 -6.31 26.76 -1.90
CA ALA A 70 -7.58 27.31 -2.37
C ALA A 70 -8.46 27.88 -1.25
N ARG A 71 -8.37 27.32 -0.02
CA ARG A 71 -9.06 27.88 1.17
C ARG A 71 -8.40 29.14 1.69
N GLU A 72 -7.08 29.27 1.59
CA GLU A 72 -6.33 30.46 2.00
C GLU A 72 -6.47 31.60 0.98
N GLU A 73 -6.57 31.28 -0.31
CA GLU A 73 -6.75 32.23 -1.41
C GLU A 73 -8.19 32.77 -1.53
N ASN A 74 -9.17 32.05 -0.97
CA ASN A 74 -10.56 32.49 -0.90
C ASN A 74 -11.04 32.56 0.57
N PRO A 75 -10.50 33.52 1.36
CA PRO A 75 -11.01 33.77 2.69
C PRO A 75 -12.43 34.31 2.56
N LYS A 76 -13.37 33.55 3.13
CA LYS A 76 -14.79 33.87 3.13
C LYS A 76 -15.09 35.18 3.85
#